data_AF-A0A7C1EYN8-F1
#
_entry.id   AF-A0A7C1EYN8-F1
#
_cell.length_a   1.000
_cell.length_b   1.000
_cell.length_c   1.000
_cell.angle_alpha   90.00
_cell.angle_beta   90.00
_cell.angle_gamma   90.00
#
_symmetry.space_group_name_H-M   'P 1'
#
loop_
_entity.id
_entity.type
_entity.pdbx_description
1 polymer ?
#
loop_
_entity_poly.entity_id
_entity_poly.type
_entity_poly.pdbx_seq_one_letter_code
_entity_poly.pdbx_strand_id
1 'polypeptide(L)'
;MRYFKKIINILIELLIPVVILALLIGVAKILIDLKGVFNAPRISQGLDLIIENILSLFILIELLKSIVEYFEIERLKITFIIDAAIVFVLREVMVGLYRHNIEYPTILAMTGFLLVAGIIRTMAIKYSPDLTKEKKNEQ
;
A
#
# COMPACT_ATOMS: atom_id res chain seq x y z
N MET A 1 9.56 -19.73 20.14
CA MET A 1 9.04 -19.90 18.77
C MET A 1 7.54 -20.22 18.72
N ARG A 2 7.03 -21.29 19.36
CA ARG A 2 5.60 -21.68 19.23
C ARG A 2 4.60 -20.65 19.80
N TYR A 3 4.91 -20.01 20.92
CA TYR A 3 4.09 -18.95 21.50
C TYR A 3 4.07 -17.68 20.64
N PHE A 4 5.23 -17.28 20.11
CA PHE A 4 5.35 -16.12 19.23
C PHE A 4 4.47 -16.28 17.98
N LYS A 5 4.58 -17.42 17.27
CA LYS A 5 3.72 -17.70 16.10
C LYS A 5 2.23 -17.73 16.47
N LYS A 6 1.87 -18.30 17.63
CA LYS A 6 0.48 -18.34 18.09
C LYS A 6 -0.09 -16.94 18.34
N ILE A 7 0.68 -16.06 18.98
CA ILE A 7 0.27 -14.67 19.22
C ILE A 7 0.10 -13.92 17.91
N ILE A 8 1.06 -14.03 16.98
CA ILE A 8 0.99 -13.40 15.67
C ILE A 8 -0.25 -13.87 14.90
N ASN A 9 -0.53 -15.18 14.85
CA ASN A 9 -1.71 -15.69 14.15
C ASN A 9 -3.01 -15.14 14.73
N ILE A 10 -3.14 -15.07 16.06
CA ILE A 10 -4.31 -14.50 16.72
C ILE A 10 -4.47 -13.01 16.37
N LEU A 11 -3.38 -12.25 16.32
CA LEU A 11 -3.42 -10.83 15.96
C LEU A 11 -3.92 -10.62 14.53
N ILE A 12 -3.48 -11.44 13.56
CA ILE A 12 -3.96 -11.32 12.19
C ILE A 12 -5.39 -11.80 12.01
N GLU A 13 -5.74 -12.91 12.65
CA GLU A 13 -7.13 -13.43 12.62
C GLU A 13 -8.11 -12.39 13.18
N LEU A 14 -7.68 -11.57 14.14
CA LEU A 14 -8.44 -10.42 14.65
C LEU A 14 -8.37 -9.19 13.73
N LEU A 15 -7.21 -8.91 13.13
CA LEU A 15 -6.99 -7.70 12.33
C LEU A 15 -7.73 -7.73 10.99
N ILE A 16 -7.78 -8.90 10.31
CA ILE A 16 -8.48 -9.06 9.04
C ILE A 16 -9.95 -8.60 9.10
N PRO A 17 -10.80 -9.11 10.01
CA PRO A 17 -12.20 -8.68 10.09
C PRO A 17 -12.34 -7.19 10.46
N VAL A 18 -11.44 -6.64 11.27
CA VAL A 18 -11.42 -5.20 11.59
C VAL A 18 -11.15 -4.36 10.35
N VAL A 19 -10.17 -4.75 9.53
CA VAL A 19 -9.85 -4.03 8.28
C VAL A 19 -10.99 -4.17 7.28
N ILE A 20 -11.58 -5.35 7.14
CA ILE A 20 -12.76 -5.56 6.28
C ILE A 20 -13.93 -4.66 6.73
N LEU A 21 -14.21 -4.59 8.03
CA LEU A 21 -15.26 -3.72 8.57
C LEU A 21 -14.96 -2.24 8.27
N ALA A 22 -13.72 -1.81 8.45
CA ALA A 22 -13.31 -0.44 8.13
C ALA A 22 -13.48 -0.11 6.63
N LEU A 23 -13.14 -1.06 5.75
CA LEU A 23 -13.38 -0.93 4.31
C LEU A 23 -14.87 -0.80 4.00
N LEU A 24 -15.71 -1.66 4.58
CA LEU A 24 -17.16 -1.59 4.40
C LEU A 24 -17.74 -0.25 4.85
N ILE A 25 -17.31 0.24 6.02
CA ILE A 25 -17.73 1.56 6.55
C ILE A 25 -17.28 2.67 5.61
N GLY A 26 -16.05 2.65 5.12
CA GLY A 26 -15.56 3.69 4.21
C GLY A 26 -16.27 3.66 2.85
N VAL A 27 -16.59 2.48 2.32
CA VAL A 27 -17.40 2.36 1.09
C VAL A 27 -18.81 2.93 1.33
N ALA A 28 -19.45 2.57 2.45
CA ALA A 28 -20.75 3.12 2.81
C ALA A 28 -20.72 4.65 2.93
N LYS A 29 -19.66 5.22 3.53
CA LYS A 29 -19.45 6.66 3.62
C LYS A 29 -19.36 7.32 2.24
N ILE A 30 -18.59 6.76 1.31
CA ILE A 30 -18.49 7.28 -0.06
C ILE A 30 -19.84 7.29 -0.77
N LEU A 31 -20.66 6.25 -0.59
CA LEU A 31 -22.01 6.21 -1.16
C LEU A 31 -22.92 7.30 -0.58
N ILE A 32 -22.79 7.60 0.71
CA ILE A 32 -23.52 8.71 1.37
C ILE A 32 -23.02 10.06 0.84
N ASP A 33 -21.70 10.25 0.77
CA ASP A 33 -21.09 11.50 0.31
C ASP A 33 -21.45 11.79 -1.16
N LEU A 34 -21.57 10.76 -2.00
CA LEU A 34 -22.07 10.86 -3.37
C LEU A 34 -23.45 11.50 -3.47
N LYS A 35 -24.36 11.13 -2.55
CA LYS A 35 -25.68 11.78 -2.45
C LYS A 35 -25.56 13.24 -2.02
N GLY A 36 -24.58 13.56 -1.17
CA GLY A 36 -24.27 14.92 -0.73
C GLY A 36 -23.81 15.84 -1.86
N VAL A 37 -23.06 15.31 -2.85
CA VAL A 37 -22.55 16.10 -3.99
C VAL A 37 -23.66 16.74 -4.81
N PHE A 38 -24.78 16.05 -5.00
CA PHE A 38 -25.94 16.60 -5.71
C PHE A 38 -26.58 17.79 -5.01
N ASN A 39 -26.35 17.94 -3.70
CA ASN A 39 -26.85 19.05 -2.89
C ASN A 39 -25.78 20.13 -2.63
N ALA A 40 -24.54 19.91 -3.07
CA ALA A 40 -23.44 20.82 -2.80
C ALA A 40 -23.52 22.08 -3.69
N PRO A 41 -23.10 23.26 -3.18
CA PRO A 41 -23.10 24.50 -3.96
C PRO A 41 -22.24 24.45 -5.23
N ARG A 42 -21.20 23.60 -5.22
CA ARG A 42 -20.26 23.38 -6.31
C ARG A 42 -19.89 21.91 -6.38
N ILE A 43 -19.95 21.33 -7.57
CA ILE A 43 -19.62 19.91 -7.83
C ILE A 43 -18.18 19.60 -7.42
N SER A 44 -17.24 20.53 -7.65
CA SER A 44 -15.82 20.35 -7.33
C SER A 44 -15.59 20.01 -5.85
N GLN A 45 -16.25 20.74 -4.93
CA GLN A 45 -16.10 20.52 -3.50
C GLN A 45 -16.61 19.14 -3.05
N GLY A 46 -17.72 18.68 -3.65
CA GLY A 46 -18.25 17.35 -3.37
C GLY A 46 -17.35 16.24 -3.92
N LEU A 47 -16.78 16.44 -5.10
CA LEU A 47 -15.84 15.50 -5.71
C LEU A 47 -14.53 15.41 -4.92
N ASP A 48 -14.06 16.53 -4.35
CA ASP A 48 -12.85 16.56 -3.52
C ASP A 48 -12.94 15.64 -2.30
N LEU A 49 -14.07 15.70 -1.59
CA LEU A 49 -14.31 14.84 -0.43
C LEU A 49 -14.37 13.36 -0.83
N ILE A 50 -14.99 13.05 -1.96
CA ILE A 50 -15.07 11.66 -2.46
C ILE A 50 -13.69 11.13 -2.79
N ILE A 51 -12.87 11.89 -3.52
CA ILE A 51 -11.54 11.44 -3.92
C ILE A 51 -10.64 11.27 -2.69
N GLU A 52 -10.70 12.17 -1.71
CA GLU A 52 -9.95 12.01 -0.44
C GLU A 52 -10.35 10.72 0.30
N ASN A 53 -11.66 10.42 0.38
CA ASN A 53 -12.15 9.19 1.02
C ASN A 53 -11.74 7.92 0.23
N ILE A 54 -11.83 7.94 -1.10
CA ILE A 54 -11.38 6.82 -1.95
C ILE A 54 -9.89 6.56 -1.74
N LEU A 55 -9.10 7.62 -1.72
CA LEU A 55 -7.66 7.53 -1.57
C LEU A 55 -7.28 7.02 -0.18
N SER A 56 -8.04 7.41 0.85
CA SER A 56 -7.95 6.84 2.21
C SER A 56 -8.30 5.36 2.25
N LEU A 57 -9.38 4.93 1.57
CA LEU A 57 -9.73 3.50 1.46
C LEU A 57 -8.66 2.69 0.74
N PHE A 58 -8.05 3.27 -0.29
CA PHE A 58 -6.98 2.61 -1.01
C PHE A 58 -5.85 2.24 -0.01
N ILE A 59 -5.54 3.10 0.99
CA ILE A 59 -4.50 2.81 2.00
C ILE A 59 -4.87 1.56 2.79
N LEU A 60 -6.12 1.46 3.24
CA LEU A 60 -6.62 0.30 3.97
C LEU A 60 -6.56 -0.99 3.15
N ILE A 61 -6.86 -0.93 1.85
CA ILE A 61 -6.76 -2.09 0.94
C ILE A 61 -5.30 -2.54 0.81
N GLU A 62 -4.35 -1.60 0.70
CA GLU A 62 -2.92 -1.94 0.62
C GLU A 62 -2.42 -2.62 1.89
N LEU A 63 -2.83 -2.10 3.05
CA LEU A 63 -2.49 -2.69 4.34
C LEU A 63 -3.05 -4.11 4.43
N LEU A 64 -4.31 -4.32 4.03
CA LEU A 64 -4.91 -5.65 4.00
C LEU A 64 -4.12 -6.60 3.09
N LYS A 65 -3.81 -6.16 1.87
CA LYS A 65 -3.05 -6.96 0.90
C LYS A 65 -1.66 -7.31 1.42
N SER A 66 -0.96 -6.36 2.03
CA SER A 66 0.38 -6.57 2.62
C SER A 66 0.33 -7.59 3.76
N ILE A 67 -0.71 -7.54 4.59
CA ILE A 67 -0.93 -8.51 5.67
C ILE A 67 -1.21 -9.90 5.08
N VAL A 68 -2.13 -10.02 4.12
CA VAL A 68 -2.47 -11.30 3.49
C VAL A 68 -1.25 -11.91 2.79
N GLU A 69 -0.51 -11.11 2.02
CA GLU A 69 0.70 -11.54 1.31
C GLU A 69 1.79 -12.04 2.25
N TYR A 70 1.94 -11.42 3.43
CA TYR A 70 2.86 -11.90 4.47
C TYR A 70 2.50 -13.31 4.98
N PHE A 71 1.22 -13.69 5.00
CA PHE A 71 0.78 -15.02 5.44
C PHE A 71 0.76 -16.06 4.34
N GLU A 72 0.48 -15.67 3.10
CA GLU A 72 0.49 -16.60 1.96
C GLU A 72 1.91 -17.01 1.54
N ILE A 73 2.87 -16.08 1.65
CA ILE A 73 4.24 -16.32 1.21
C ILE A 73 5.15 -16.55 2.43
N GLU A 74 5.32 -17.81 2.85
CA GLU A 74 6.23 -18.18 3.96
C GLU A 74 7.70 -17.73 3.75
N ARG A 75 8.06 -17.26 2.54
CA ARG A 75 9.38 -16.69 2.20
C ARG A 75 9.23 -15.34 1.50
N LEU A 76 9.40 -14.26 2.24
CA LEU A 76 9.42 -12.91 1.71
C LEU A 76 10.70 -12.68 0.88
N LYS A 77 10.63 -12.79 -0.46
CA LYS A 77 11.72 -12.29 -1.32
C LYS A 77 11.81 -10.77 -1.14
N ILE A 78 13.02 -10.24 -1.01
CA ILE A 78 13.27 -8.79 -0.84
C ILE A 78 12.60 -7.96 -1.94
N THR A 79 12.49 -8.52 -3.16
CA THR A 79 11.78 -7.89 -4.28
C THR A 79 10.31 -7.59 -3.96
N PHE A 80 9.59 -8.49 -3.28
CA PHE A 80 8.19 -8.26 -2.91
C PHE A 80 8.06 -7.12 -1.89
N ILE A 81 8.94 -7.09 -0.89
CA ILE A 81 8.94 -6.04 0.13
C ILE A 81 9.21 -4.68 -0.49
N ILE A 82 10.18 -4.58 -1.40
CA ILE A 82 10.51 -3.32 -2.08
C ILE A 82 9.37 -2.88 -3.00
N ASP A 83 8.74 -3.81 -3.72
CA ASP A 83 7.61 -3.52 -4.58
C ASP A 83 6.44 -2.95 -3.78
N ALA A 84 6.10 -3.57 -2.64
CA ALA A 84 5.08 -3.08 -1.71
C ALA A 84 5.46 -1.70 -1.14
N ALA A 85 6.71 -1.50 -0.77
CA ALA A 85 7.18 -0.22 -0.22
C ALA A 85 7.12 0.91 -1.26
N ILE A 86 7.45 0.65 -2.53
CA ILE A 86 7.32 1.62 -3.62
C ILE A 86 5.85 2.00 -3.81
N VAL A 87 4.95 1.02 -3.88
CA VAL A 87 3.50 1.26 -4.03
C VAL A 87 2.96 2.08 -2.85
N PHE A 88 3.40 1.77 -1.62
CA PHE A 88 3.01 2.50 -0.42
C PHE A 88 3.43 3.97 -0.47
N VAL A 89 4.67 4.27 -0.88
CA VAL A 89 5.14 5.66 -0.97
C VAL A 89 4.49 6.41 -2.13
N LEU A 90 4.29 5.77 -3.28
CA LEU A 90 3.56 6.38 -4.39
C LEU A 90 2.14 6.80 -3.99
N ARG A 91 1.49 5.96 -3.20
CA ARG A 91 0.17 6.26 -2.62
C ARG A 91 0.20 7.47 -1.71
N GLU A 92 1.17 7.57 -0.81
CA GLU A 92 1.27 8.72 0.10
C GLU A 92 1.54 10.02 -0.69
N VAL A 93 2.31 9.93 -1.78
CA VAL A 93 2.48 11.05 -2.73
C VAL A 93 1.13 11.42 -3.36
N MET A 94 0.33 10.45 -3.83
CA MET A 94 -1.00 10.74 -4.37
C MET A 94 -1.91 11.42 -3.33
N VAL A 95 -1.93 10.91 -2.09
CA VAL A 95 -2.72 11.48 -0.97
C VAL A 95 -2.36 12.93 -0.75
N GLY A 96 -1.08 13.20 -0.54
CA GLY A 96 -0.66 14.55 -0.21
C GLY A 96 -0.82 15.52 -1.38
N LEU A 97 -0.59 15.08 -2.62
CA LEU A 97 -0.83 15.91 -3.81
C LEU A 97 -2.30 16.28 -3.91
N TYR A 98 -3.21 15.34 -3.64
CA TYR A 98 -4.64 15.59 -3.67
C TYR A 98 -5.08 16.57 -2.58
N ARG A 99 -4.56 16.39 -1.36
CA ARG A 99 -4.87 17.26 -0.21
C ARG A 99 -4.22 18.63 -0.29
N HIS A 100 -3.41 18.89 -1.32
CA HIS A 100 -2.62 20.11 -1.50
C HIS A 100 -1.78 20.46 -0.25
N ASN A 101 -1.36 19.45 0.51
CA ASN A 101 -0.74 19.60 1.84
C ASN A 101 0.58 18.83 1.93
N ILE A 102 1.40 18.85 0.87
CA ILE A 102 2.76 18.32 0.94
C ILE A 102 3.75 19.48 1.04
N GLU A 103 4.51 19.47 2.13
CA GLU A 103 5.65 20.35 2.29
C GLU A 103 6.84 19.92 1.41
N TYR A 104 7.60 20.88 0.89
CA TYR A 104 8.79 20.62 0.07
C TYR A 104 9.76 19.57 0.63
N PRO A 105 10.11 19.57 1.95
CA PRO A 105 11.01 18.56 2.51
C PRO A 105 10.45 17.14 2.39
N THR A 106 9.14 16.98 2.53
CA THR A 106 8.44 15.69 2.43
C THR A 106 8.52 15.15 1.00
N ILE A 107 8.28 15.98 -0.02
CA ILE A 107 8.43 15.59 -1.43
C ILE A 107 9.87 15.11 -1.71
N LEU A 108 10.86 15.85 -1.20
CA LEU A 108 12.26 15.51 -1.41
C LEU A 108 12.62 14.17 -0.77
N ALA A 109 12.17 13.94 0.47
CA ALA A 109 12.39 12.69 1.19
C ALA A 109 11.74 11.49 0.49
N MET A 110 10.49 11.63 0.03
CA MET A 110 9.78 10.58 -0.71
C MET A 110 10.44 10.27 -2.04
N THR A 111 10.91 11.30 -2.76
CA THR A 111 11.66 11.14 -4.00
C THR A 111 12.97 10.41 -3.76
N GLY A 112 13.73 10.80 -2.74
CA GLY A 112 14.97 10.13 -2.35
C GLY A 112 14.74 8.66 -1.99
N PHE A 113 13.70 8.37 -1.21
CA PHE A 113 13.29 7.00 -0.90
C PHE A 113 12.97 6.20 -2.16
N LEU A 114 12.15 6.73 -3.06
CA LEU A 114 11.78 6.07 -4.31
C LEU A 114 12.98 5.78 -5.22
N LEU A 115 13.95 6.70 -5.29
CA LEU A 115 15.20 6.49 -6.02
C LEU A 115 16.00 5.32 -5.42
N VAL A 116 16.21 5.32 -4.10
CA VAL A 116 16.95 4.24 -3.42
C VAL A 116 16.21 2.91 -3.58
N ALA A 117 14.90 2.88 -3.36
CA ALA A 117 14.08 1.70 -3.54
C ALA A 117 14.15 1.15 -4.97
N GLY A 118 14.10 2.03 -5.99
CA GLY A 118 14.25 1.66 -7.39
C GLY A 118 15.64 1.06 -7.72
N ILE A 119 16.70 1.63 -7.15
CA ILE A 119 18.06 1.09 -7.29
C ILE A 119 18.15 -0.31 -6.65
N ILE A 120 17.66 -0.48 -5.43
CA ILE A 120 17.68 -1.77 -4.75
C ILE A 120 16.84 -2.80 -5.52
N ARG A 121 15.65 -2.42 -6.01
CA ARG A 121 14.81 -3.29 -6.86
C ARG A 121 15.56 -3.78 -8.09
N THR A 122 16.20 -2.85 -8.80
CA THR A 122 16.96 -3.16 -10.02
C THR A 122 18.13 -4.11 -9.72
N MET A 123 18.86 -3.86 -8.64
CA MET A 123 19.94 -4.76 -8.20
C MET A 123 19.41 -6.13 -7.77
N ALA A 124 18.32 -6.19 -7.01
CA ALA A 124 17.72 -7.43 -6.55
C ALA A 124 17.28 -8.32 -7.71
N ILE A 125 16.77 -7.73 -8.80
CA ILE A 125 16.41 -8.47 -10.03
C ILE A 125 17.68 -8.93 -10.77
N LYS A 126 18.65 -8.04 -10.98
CA LYS A 126 19.87 -8.34 -11.75
C LYS A 126 20.78 -9.37 -11.07
N TYR A 127 20.86 -9.35 -9.74
CA TYR A 127 21.71 -10.23 -8.94
C TYR A 127 20.93 -11.35 -8.24
N SER A 128 19.65 -11.56 -8.59
CA SER A 128 18.86 -12.66 -8.05
C SER A 128 19.53 -14.01 -8.35
N PRO A 129 19.83 -14.85 -7.33
CA PRO A 129 20.56 -16.12 -7.50
C PRO A 129 19.89 -17.12 -8.44
N ASP A 130 18.61 -16.94 -8.75
CA ASP A 130 17.83 -17.82 -9.62
C ASP A 130 18.36 -17.82 -11.08
N LEU A 131 18.94 -16.71 -11.56
CA LEU A 131 19.52 -16.60 -12.92
C LEU A 131 20.92 -17.23 -13.07
N THR A 132 21.60 -17.53 -11.96
CA THR A 132 22.98 -18.05 -11.99
C THR A 132 23.01 -19.58 -12.08
N LYS A 133 21.91 -20.25 -11.75
CA LYS A 133 21.80 -21.72 -11.85
C LYS A 133 21.57 -22.20 -13.29
N GLU A 134 20.88 -21.42 -14.11
CA GLU A 134 20.64 -21.77 -15.52
C GLU A 134 21.92 -21.73 -16.37
N LYS A 135 22.75 -20.68 -16.19
CA LYS A 135 24.02 -20.54 -16.93
C LYS A 135 25.08 -21.61 -16.61
N LYS A 136 24.93 -22.35 -15.51
CA LYS A 136 25.86 -23.42 -15.12
C LYS A 136 25.42 -24.80 -15.62
N ASN A 137 24.19 -24.95 -16.07
CA ASN A 137 23.68 -26.21 -16.62
C ASN A 137 23.74 -26.27 -18.17
N GLU A 138 24.12 -25.15 -18.82
CA GLU A 138 24.34 -25.05 -20.26
C GLU A 138 25.85 -25.02 -20.65
N GLN A 139 26.75 -25.20 -19.67
CA GLN A 139 28.20 -25.37 -19.86
C GLN A 139 28.63 -26.76 -19.39
#